data_AF-A0A8T7KDM7-F1
#
_entry.id   AF-A0A8T7KDM7-F1
#
_cell.length_a   1.000
_cell.length_b   1.000
_cell.length_c   1.000
_cell.angle_alpha   90.00
_cell.angle_beta   90.00
_cell.angle_gamma   90.00
#
_symmetry.space_group_name_H-M   'P 1'
#
loop_
_entity.id
_entity.type
_entity.pdbx_description
1 polymer ?
#
loop_
_entity_poly.entity_id
_entity_poly.type
_entity_poly.pdbx_seq_one_letter_code
_entity_poly.pdbx_strand_id
1 'polypeptide(L)'
;MARNLQHMRRRALPLALIAALLLVVIGQALAQPGPPAEPLLPNTEPGDSATADIPIWMLSEQEAVEATLRAYVASDQLAAAEAQALLEQFVTEEAPLLPEQPAAPQAPALEAISTVYLPLLRKAAPVGQQPPPPTPIPPTPTPQPEPAAPADVAVTIWPKPSIWVARGATLEYEIRLANYGRGAASQTTVVFPINRAQVSQFSTSLDSKAGDWVRSVDEKSITIVFGKLDSGARRSGKLFMRVHANLPLPSPSQPPVLIDTRASYTFRDGANGGGQRTNWAPVLVGNDGSSDAPYIWVRVTPDRGPAGTRHSFFTNRFLPGETVTTWLNTPWGVQPLSLRGTANGEGIVELVLNSAGLARGTYQIVLYGQRSGLTGVASFIVE
;
A
#
# COMPACT_ATOMS: atom_id res chain seq x y z
N MET A 1 30.04 0.50 86.58
CA MET A 1 29.49 -0.79 86.11
C MET A 1 28.06 -0.52 85.64
N ALA A 2 27.85 -0.21 84.36
CA ALA A 2 27.54 -1.16 83.27
C ALA A 2 26.16 -1.82 83.46
N ARG A 3 25.23 -1.93 82.50
CA ARG A 3 25.06 -1.48 81.11
C ARG A 3 23.65 -1.94 80.69
N ASN A 4 23.12 -1.34 79.62
CA ASN A 4 22.12 -1.85 78.66
C ASN A 4 20.63 -1.67 79.01
N LEU A 5 19.82 -0.86 78.28
CA LEU A 5 19.48 -0.74 76.84
C LEU A 5 18.54 -1.83 76.29
N GLN A 6 17.55 -1.35 75.53
CA GLN A 6 16.58 -2.05 74.64
C GLN A 6 15.38 -2.70 75.37
N HIS A 7 14.12 -2.62 74.94
CA HIS A 7 13.47 -2.19 73.69
C HIS A 7 12.00 -1.80 73.98
N MET A 8 11.39 -1.04 73.05
CA MET A 8 9.94 -0.83 72.79
C MET A 8 9.42 0.61 72.97
N ARG A 9 9.66 1.42 71.94
CA ARG A 9 8.78 2.51 71.50
C ARG A 9 8.13 2.09 70.18
N ARG A 10 6.82 1.84 70.18
CA ARG A 10 5.97 1.91 68.98
C ARG A 10 4.70 2.68 69.37
N ARG A 11 4.47 3.78 68.66
CA ARG A 11 3.20 4.45 68.31
C ARG A 11 3.32 5.96 68.50
N ALA A 12 3.37 6.69 67.38
CA ALA A 12 2.41 7.75 67.01
C ALA A 12 3.03 8.77 66.03
N LEU A 13 2.48 8.76 64.80
CA LEU A 13 2.24 9.89 63.87
C LEU A 13 3.45 10.60 63.18
N PRO A 14 3.26 11.37 62.06
CA PRO A 14 1.99 12.00 61.67
C PRO A 14 1.53 11.97 60.20
N LEU A 15 0.19 12.07 60.09
CA LEU A 15 -0.67 12.42 58.96
C LEU A 15 -0.32 13.73 58.20
N ALA A 16 0.80 14.39 58.49
CA ALA A 16 1.13 15.68 57.89
C ALA A 16 1.55 15.59 56.41
N LEU A 17 1.96 14.41 55.93
CA LEU A 17 2.42 14.25 54.55
C LEU A 17 1.29 14.08 53.52
N ILE A 18 0.09 13.69 53.95
CA ILE A 18 -1.04 13.40 53.03
C ILE A 18 -1.81 14.69 52.68
N ALA A 19 -1.81 15.69 53.57
CA ALA A 19 -2.46 16.99 53.29
C ALA A 19 -1.66 17.87 52.30
N ALA A 20 -0.35 17.68 52.18
CA ALA A 20 0.50 18.48 51.30
C ALA A 20 0.42 18.06 49.82
N LEU A 21 0.04 16.81 49.51
CA LEU A 21 -0.01 16.34 48.12
C LEU A 21 -1.33 16.66 47.40
N LEU A 22 -2.40 17.02 48.13
CA LEU A 22 -3.72 17.28 47.54
C LEU A 22 -3.92 18.73 47.06
N LEU A 23 -3.06 19.67 47.47
CA LEU A 23 -3.18 21.10 47.12
C LEU A 23 -2.47 21.50 45.81
N VAL A 24 -1.64 20.63 45.23
CA VAL A 24 -0.94 20.92 43.95
C VAL A 24 -1.80 20.57 42.72
N VAL A 25 -2.81 19.70 42.87
CA VAL A 25 -3.59 19.18 41.74
C VAL A 25 -4.79 20.07 41.36
N ILE A 26 -5.21 21.02 42.20
CA ILE A 26 -6.42 21.83 41.96
C ILE A 26 -6.12 23.22 41.36
N GLY A 27 -4.85 23.65 41.30
CA GLY A 27 -4.47 25.02 40.91
C GLY A 27 -4.28 25.31 39.41
N GLN A 28 -4.47 24.36 38.50
CA GLN A 28 -4.20 24.57 37.05
C GLN A 28 -5.42 24.44 36.12
N ALA A 29 -6.62 24.50 36.66
CA ALA A 29 -7.76 24.99 35.89
C ALA A 29 -7.91 26.49 36.18
N LEU A 30 -8.12 27.30 35.12
CA LEU A 30 -8.59 28.70 35.10
C LEU A 30 -7.54 29.80 34.82
N ALA A 31 -7.25 30.00 33.53
CA ALA A 31 -7.07 31.34 32.95
C ALA A 31 -7.72 31.37 31.54
N GLN A 32 -8.88 32.05 31.44
CA GLN A 32 -9.69 32.34 30.22
C GLN A 32 -9.16 33.59 29.45
N PRO A 33 -9.75 34.16 28.36
CA PRO A 33 -11.03 33.88 27.63
C PRO A 33 -10.99 33.94 26.06
N GLY A 34 -12.09 33.50 25.38
CA GLY A 34 -12.40 33.75 23.94
C GLY A 34 -13.11 35.10 23.70
N PRO A 35 -13.51 35.56 22.47
CA PRO A 35 -14.30 34.84 21.44
C PRO A 35 -13.92 35.24 19.96
N PRO A 36 -14.80 35.16 18.95
CA PRO A 36 -15.49 34.02 18.34
C PRO A 36 -14.92 33.69 16.93
N ALA A 37 -14.89 32.42 16.51
CA ALA A 37 -14.69 32.11 15.09
C ALA A 37 -16.06 32.14 14.39
N GLU A 38 -16.26 33.16 13.55
CA GLU A 38 -17.32 33.19 12.53
C GLU A 38 -17.13 32.05 11.51
N PRO A 39 -18.22 31.59 10.88
CA PRO A 39 -18.27 30.34 10.16
C PRO A 39 -17.57 30.46 8.79
N LEU A 40 -16.59 29.59 8.54
CA LEU A 40 -16.14 29.34 7.17
C LEU A 40 -17.26 28.59 6.45
N LEU A 41 -17.68 29.16 5.33
CA LEU A 41 -18.69 28.67 4.41
C LEU A 41 -18.53 27.16 4.10
N PRO A 42 -19.64 26.42 3.91
CA PRO A 42 -19.58 25.03 3.50
C PRO A 42 -18.89 24.91 2.13
N ASN A 43 -18.11 23.85 1.99
CA ASN A 43 -17.52 23.44 0.73
C ASN A 43 -18.66 23.16 -0.27
N THR A 44 -18.79 23.99 -1.31
CA THR A 44 -19.76 23.76 -2.38
C THR A 44 -19.22 22.67 -3.30
N GLU A 45 -19.77 21.46 -3.18
CA GLU A 45 -19.55 20.39 -4.16
C GLU A 45 -20.12 20.81 -5.53
N PRO A 46 -19.43 20.54 -6.66
CA PRO A 46 -20.04 20.70 -7.97
C PRO A 46 -21.18 19.70 -8.12
N GLY A 47 -22.37 20.23 -8.41
CA GLY A 47 -23.64 19.53 -8.38
C GLY A 47 -23.70 18.27 -9.24
N ASP A 48 -24.36 17.27 -8.65
CA ASP A 48 -24.82 16.03 -9.26
C ASP A 48 -25.54 16.30 -10.58
N SER A 49 -24.98 15.73 -11.65
CA SER A 49 -25.76 15.38 -12.83
C SER A 49 -26.19 13.92 -12.66
N ALA A 50 -27.48 13.74 -12.42
CA ALA A 50 -28.14 12.45 -12.25
C ALA A 50 -27.73 11.44 -13.33
N THR A 51 -27.15 10.32 -12.89
CA THR A 51 -27.15 9.07 -13.65
C THR A 51 -27.68 7.96 -12.75
N ALA A 52 -28.54 7.15 -13.34
CA ALA A 52 -29.51 6.28 -12.69
C ALA A 52 -28.94 5.32 -11.64
N ASP A 53 -29.72 5.11 -10.58
CA ASP A 53 -29.53 4.09 -9.55
C ASP A 53 -29.42 2.70 -10.18
N ILE A 54 -28.19 2.19 -10.24
CA ILE A 54 -27.92 0.75 -10.20
C ILE A 54 -27.33 0.51 -8.81
N PRO A 55 -27.85 -0.44 -8.00
CA PRO A 55 -27.26 -0.73 -6.71
C PRO A 55 -25.83 -1.26 -6.92
N ILE A 56 -24.85 -0.39 -6.68
CA ILE A 56 -23.44 -0.73 -6.60
C ILE A 56 -23.26 -1.44 -5.26
N TRP A 57 -23.01 -2.74 -5.30
CA TRP A 57 -22.68 -3.52 -4.11
C TRP A 57 -21.29 -3.12 -3.63
N MET A 58 -21.21 -2.10 -2.77
CA MET A 58 -19.97 -1.77 -2.05
C MET A 58 -19.69 -2.88 -1.03
N LEU A 59 -18.71 -3.72 -1.32
CA LEU A 59 -18.18 -4.68 -0.35
C LEU A 59 -17.33 -3.94 0.68
N SER A 60 -17.49 -4.31 1.95
CA SER A 60 -16.59 -3.88 3.03
C SER A 60 -15.16 -4.40 2.81
N GLU A 61 -14.18 -3.80 3.50
CA GLU A 61 -12.77 -4.21 3.40
C GLU A 61 -12.58 -5.70 3.75
N GLN A 62 -13.30 -6.20 4.77
CA GLN A 62 -13.28 -7.63 5.12
C GLN A 62 -13.87 -8.51 4.02
N GLU A 63 -14.99 -8.12 3.41
CA GLU A 63 -15.59 -8.87 2.31
C GLU A 63 -14.69 -8.86 1.06
N ALA A 64 -13.95 -7.78 0.83
CA ALA A 64 -12.93 -7.72 -0.21
C ALA A 64 -11.75 -8.68 0.07
N VAL A 65 -11.28 -8.79 1.31
CA VAL A 65 -10.31 -9.80 1.74
C VAL A 65 -10.85 -11.20 1.45
N GLU A 66 -12.05 -11.50 1.95
CA GLU A 66 -12.66 -12.84 1.82
C GLU A 66 -12.94 -13.22 0.37
N ALA A 67 -13.39 -12.27 -0.46
CA ALA A 67 -13.61 -12.50 -1.88
C ALA A 67 -12.30 -12.72 -2.63
N THR A 68 -11.23 -11.98 -2.30
CA THR A 68 -9.89 -12.18 -2.86
C THR A 68 -9.35 -13.56 -2.47
N LEU A 69 -9.52 -13.94 -1.20
CA LEU A 69 -9.13 -15.25 -0.69
C LEU A 69 -9.90 -16.38 -1.39
N ARG A 70 -11.22 -16.26 -1.53
CA ARG A 70 -12.06 -17.24 -2.25
C ARG A 70 -11.65 -17.38 -3.71
N ALA A 71 -11.41 -16.27 -4.41
CA ALA A 71 -10.96 -16.29 -5.80
C ALA A 71 -9.58 -16.96 -5.94
N TYR A 72 -8.66 -16.70 -5.01
CA TYR A 72 -7.34 -17.32 -4.99
C TYR A 72 -7.42 -18.83 -4.72
N VAL A 73 -8.15 -19.26 -3.69
CA VAL A 73 -8.36 -20.69 -3.38
C VAL A 73 -9.04 -21.42 -4.54
N ALA A 74 -10.01 -20.78 -5.21
CA ALA A 74 -10.64 -21.35 -6.40
C ALA A 74 -9.67 -21.44 -7.61
N SER A 75 -8.69 -20.54 -7.71
CA SER A 75 -7.65 -20.60 -8.75
C SER A 75 -6.54 -21.63 -8.47
N ASP A 76 -6.37 -22.01 -7.20
CA ASP A 76 -5.37 -22.97 -6.73
C ASP A 76 -5.87 -24.42 -6.73
N GLN A 77 -6.85 -24.74 -7.58
CA GLN A 77 -7.31 -26.12 -7.80
C GLN A 77 -6.21 -27.04 -8.36
N LEU A 78 -5.11 -26.48 -8.88
CA LEU A 78 -3.93 -27.27 -9.25
C LEU A 78 -3.25 -27.91 -8.02
N ALA A 79 -3.15 -27.19 -6.90
CA ALA A 79 -2.57 -27.73 -5.66
C ALA A 79 -3.46 -28.81 -5.02
N ALA A 80 -4.78 -28.68 -5.15
CA ALA A 80 -5.73 -29.70 -4.69
C ALA A 80 -5.65 -30.99 -5.54
N ALA A 81 -5.53 -30.85 -6.87
CA ALA A 81 -5.36 -31.99 -7.77
C ALA A 81 -3.99 -32.69 -7.57
N GLU A 82 -2.91 -31.94 -7.36
CA GLU A 82 -1.58 -32.49 -7.06
C GLU A 82 -1.52 -33.16 -5.68
N ALA A 83 -2.17 -32.60 -4.66
CA ALA A 83 -2.28 -33.23 -3.35
C ALA A 83 -3.11 -34.52 -3.38
N GLN A 84 -4.16 -34.57 -4.20
CA GLN A 84 -4.99 -35.75 -4.36
C GLN A 84 -4.28 -36.84 -5.19
N ALA A 85 -3.50 -36.46 -6.21
CA ALA A 85 -2.63 -37.38 -6.95
C ALA A 85 -1.52 -37.97 -6.07
N LEU A 86 -0.91 -37.18 -5.17
CA LEU A 86 0.05 -37.67 -4.19
C LEU A 86 -0.59 -38.65 -3.19
N LEU A 87 -1.80 -38.36 -2.71
CA LEU A 87 -2.56 -39.26 -1.84
C LEU A 87 -2.92 -40.58 -2.52
N GLU A 88 -3.30 -40.57 -3.79
CA GLU A 88 -3.54 -41.79 -4.58
C GLU A 88 -2.25 -42.60 -4.83
N GLN A 89 -1.11 -41.90 -4.97
CA GLN A 89 0.21 -42.53 -5.12
C GLN A 89 0.69 -43.23 -3.84
N PHE A 90 0.26 -42.76 -2.66
CA PHE A 90 0.59 -43.38 -1.37
C PHE A 90 -0.40 -44.48 -0.91
N VAL A 91 -1.57 -44.59 -1.54
CA VAL A 91 -2.60 -45.61 -1.18
C VAL A 91 -2.44 -46.91 -1.99
N THR A 92 -1.53 -46.95 -2.97
CA THR A 92 -1.34 -48.13 -3.83
C THR A 92 0.07 -48.71 -3.71
N GLU A 93 0.42 -49.26 -2.54
CA GLU A 93 1.53 -50.21 -2.43
C GLU A 93 1.04 -51.63 -2.75
N GLU A 94 1.10 -51.99 -4.03
CA GLU A 94 1.45 -53.35 -4.44
C GLU A 94 2.22 -53.26 -5.77
N ALA A 95 3.54 -53.43 -5.67
CA ALA A 95 4.46 -53.42 -6.81
C ALA A 95 4.21 -54.62 -7.75
N PRO A 96 4.49 -54.47 -9.05
CA PRO A 96 5.76 -55.02 -9.51
C PRO A 96 6.53 -54.15 -10.52
N LEU A 97 7.84 -54.44 -10.55
CA LEU A 97 8.92 -53.93 -11.40
C LEU A 97 8.63 -54.00 -12.90
N LEU A 98 9.03 -52.98 -13.68
CA LEU A 98 9.51 -53.04 -15.10
C LEU A 98 10.05 -51.63 -15.53
N PRO A 99 10.78 -51.49 -16.67
CA PRO A 99 12.12 -50.87 -16.69
C PRO A 99 12.25 -49.50 -17.38
N GLU A 100 13.47 -48.98 -17.31
CA GLU A 100 14.04 -47.70 -17.75
C GLU A 100 13.43 -47.03 -18.99
N GLN A 101 13.08 -45.75 -18.82
CA GLN A 101 12.61 -44.84 -19.86
C GLN A 101 13.69 -43.79 -20.18
N PRO A 102 14.07 -43.58 -21.46
CA PRO A 102 15.17 -42.69 -21.83
C PRO A 102 14.78 -41.20 -21.79
N ALA A 103 15.79 -40.37 -21.52
CA ALA A 103 15.72 -38.93 -21.29
C ALA A 103 15.13 -38.12 -22.46
N ALA A 104 14.23 -37.19 -22.13
CA ALA A 104 13.73 -36.17 -23.04
C ALA A 104 14.71 -34.98 -23.16
N PRO A 105 14.88 -34.37 -24.34
CA PRO A 105 15.79 -33.26 -24.57
C PRO A 105 15.27 -31.93 -24.01
N GLN A 106 16.18 -31.16 -23.43
CA GLN A 106 15.96 -29.79 -22.95
C GLN A 106 15.72 -28.84 -24.12
N ALA A 107 14.66 -28.03 -24.04
CA ALA A 107 14.41 -26.91 -24.94
C ALA A 107 15.04 -25.62 -24.37
N PRO A 108 15.65 -24.75 -25.20
CA PRO A 108 16.35 -23.56 -24.74
C PRO A 108 15.41 -22.39 -24.40
N ALA A 109 15.90 -21.57 -23.47
CA ALA A 109 15.34 -20.30 -23.04
C ALA A 109 15.18 -19.30 -24.19
N LEU A 110 14.05 -18.57 -24.20
CA LEU A 110 13.86 -17.36 -24.99
C LEU A 110 13.76 -16.17 -24.02
N GLU A 111 14.90 -15.52 -23.79
CA GLU A 111 14.95 -14.14 -23.30
C GLU A 111 14.54 -13.21 -24.45
N ALA A 112 13.35 -12.61 -24.36
CA ALA A 112 12.96 -11.49 -25.20
C ALA A 112 12.91 -10.23 -24.33
N ILE A 113 13.99 -9.45 -24.35
CA ILE A 113 14.04 -8.11 -23.76
C ILE A 113 13.25 -7.18 -24.70
N SER A 114 12.05 -6.80 -24.30
CA SER A 114 11.24 -5.80 -25.00
C SER A 114 11.78 -4.39 -24.69
N THR A 115 12.43 -3.79 -25.68
CA THR A 115 12.85 -2.37 -25.68
C THR A 115 11.62 -1.46 -25.79
N VAL A 116 11.42 -0.57 -24.81
CA VAL A 116 10.36 0.44 -24.80
C VAL A 116 10.88 1.74 -25.43
N TYR A 117 10.20 2.23 -26.48
CA TYR A 117 10.46 3.55 -27.08
C TYR A 117 9.50 4.60 -26.52
N LEU A 118 10.04 5.75 -26.07
CA LEU A 118 9.27 6.95 -25.69
C LEU A 118 9.62 8.11 -26.63
N PRO A 119 8.63 8.89 -27.13
CA PRO A 119 8.90 10.09 -27.92
C PRO A 119 9.32 11.29 -27.06
N LEU A 120 10.38 11.97 -27.49
CA LEU A 120 10.87 13.25 -26.95
C LEU A 120 10.10 14.44 -27.56
N LEU A 121 9.34 15.17 -26.75
CA LEU A 121 8.76 16.47 -27.13
C LEU A 121 9.73 17.60 -26.75
N ARG A 122 10.30 18.29 -27.75
CA ARG A 122 11.08 19.52 -27.55
C ARG A 122 10.17 20.75 -27.71
N LYS A 123 10.20 21.65 -26.73
CA LYS A 123 9.57 22.97 -26.80
C LYS A 123 10.51 23.94 -27.52
N ALA A 124 9.98 24.72 -28.47
CA ALA A 124 10.73 25.72 -29.22
C ALA A 124 11.21 26.87 -28.31
N ALA A 125 12.41 27.38 -28.61
CA ALA A 125 12.96 28.56 -27.97
C ALA A 125 12.23 29.83 -28.45
N PRO A 126 11.86 30.76 -27.56
CA PRO A 126 11.39 32.07 -27.97
C PRO A 126 12.55 32.93 -28.52
N VAL A 127 12.28 33.56 -29.66
CA VAL A 127 13.17 34.46 -30.41
C VAL A 127 13.29 35.81 -29.70
N GLY A 128 14.51 36.36 -29.72
CA GLY A 128 14.91 37.55 -28.97
C GLY A 128 14.18 38.84 -29.34
N GLN A 129 14.01 39.69 -28.34
CA GLN A 129 13.77 41.12 -28.49
C GLN A 129 14.76 41.88 -27.60
N GLN A 130 15.39 42.89 -28.21
CA GLN A 130 16.42 43.73 -27.63
C GLN A 130 15.78 44.82 -26.73
N PRO A 131 16.34 45.15 -25.56
CA PRO A 131 15.74 46.11 -24.65
C PRO A 131 15.95 47.57 -25.12
N PRO A 132 14.97 48.47 -24.92
CA PRO A 132 15.17 49.92 -25.05
C PRO A 132 15.96 50.52 -23.86
N PRO A 133 16.55 51.71 -24.03
CA PRO A 133 17.42 52.35 -23.04
C PRO A 133 16.68 52.85 -21.78
N PRO A 134 17.37 52.93 -20.62
CA PRO A 134 16.74 53.09 -19.31
C PRO A 134 16.31 54.52 -19.01
N THR A 135 15.10 54.65 -18.47
CA THR A 135 14.59 55.86 -17.78
C THR A 135 14.85 55.72 -16.26
N PRO A 136 15.02 56.82 -15.49
CA PRO A 136 15.33 56.74 -14.06
C PRO A 136 14.17 56.11 -13.28
N ILE A 137 14.44 55.03 -12.55
CA ILE A 137 13.43 54.22 -11.87
C ILE A 137 13.24 54.74 -10.43
N PRO A 138 12.01 55.02 -9.97
CA PRO A 138 11.70 55.22 -8.55
C PRO A 138 12.11 53.99 -7.72
N PRO A 139 12.31 54.10 -6.40
CA PRO A 139 12.80 52.98 -5.58
C PRO A 139 11.94 51.74 -5.78
N THR A 140 12.53 50.71 -6.37
CA THR A 140 11.87 49.43 -6.66
C THR A 140 11.38 48.84 -5.34
N PRO A 141 10.07 48.59 -5.16
CA PRO A 141 9.58 47.87 -4.00
C PRO A 141 10.33 46.53 -3.93
N THR A 142 10.85 46.19 -2.75
CA THR A 142 11.58 44.95 -2.55
C THR A 142 10.70 43.80 -3.04
N PRO A 143 11.15 43.00 -4.03
CA PRO A 143 10.31 41.95 -4.58
C PRO A 143 9.91 41.01 -3.44
N GLN A 144 8.60 40.87 -3.25
CA GLN A 144 8.06 39.89 -2.32
C GLN A 144 8.53 38.50 -2.79
N PRO A 145 9.10 37.66 -1.91
CA PRO A 145 9.56 36.34 -2.30
C PRO A 145 8.42 35.59 -2.99
N GLU A 146 8.69 35.05 -4.18
CA GLU A 146 7.72 34.21 -4.88
C GLU A 146 7.36 33.03 -3.97
N PRO A 147 6.07 32.71 -3.78
CA PRO A 147 5.66 31.57 -2.97
C PRO A 147 6.38 30.30 -3.43
N ALA A 148 6.91 29.53 -2.49
CA ALA A 148 7.58 28.28 -2.82
C ALA A 148 6.61 27.35 -3.57
N ALA A 149 7.08 26.74 -4.66
CA ALA A 149 6.28 25.76 -5.38
C ALA A 149 5.95 24.57 -4.45
N PRO A 150 4.72 24.02 -4.51
CA PRO A 150 4.32 22.92 -3.63
C PRO A 150 4.92 21.57 -4.09
N ALA A 151 5.20 20.70 -3.13
CA ALA A 151 5.53 19.30 -3.39
C ALA A 151 4.26 18.46 -3.57
N ASP A 152 4.37 17.31 -4.25
CA ASP A 152 3.27 16.35 -4.39
C ASP A 152 3.82 14.94 -4.20
N VAL A 153 3.93 14.50 -2.95
CA VAL A 153 4.54 13.21 -2.60
C VAL A 153 3.52 12.10 -2.64
N ALA A 154 3.86 10.99 -3.31
CA ALA A 154 3.17 9.71 -3.23
C ALA A 154 4.04 8.69 -2.49
N VAL A 155 3.41 7.86 -1.65
CA VAL A 155 4.08 6.74 -0.98
C VAL A 155 3.36 5.44 -1.30
N THR A 156 4.04 4.55 -2.01
CA THR A 156 3.57 3.19 -2.33
C THR A 156 4.29 2.19 -1.45
N ILE A 157 3.58 1.22 -0.90
CA ILE A 157 4.16 0.09 -0.16
C ILE A 157 3.98 -1.22 -0.92
N TRP A 158 5.00 -2.07 -0.88
CA TRP A 158 5.02 -3.35 -1.56
C TRP A 158 5.59 -4.46 -0.68
N PRO A 159 4.79 -5.47 -0.30
CA PRO A 159 5.26 -6.59 0.48
C PRO A 159 6.04 -7.59 -0.38
N LYS A 160 7.02 -8.24 0.23
CA LYS A 160 7.71 -9.41 -0.28
C LYS A 160 7.87 -10.42 0.86
N PRO A 161 7.30 -11.62 0.75
CA PRO A 161 6.40 -12.09 -0.32
C PRO A 161 5.07 -11.28 -0.38
N SER A 162 4.49 -11.12 -1.58
CA SER A 162 3.30 -10.29 -1.77
C SER A 162 1.95 -10.99 -1.59
N ILE A 163 1.93 -12.33 -1.53
CA ILE A 163 0.69 -13.12 -1.38
C ILE A 163 0.68 -13.81 -0.02
N TRP A 164 1.58 -14.78 0.15
CA TRP A 164 1.66 -15.61 1.35
C TRP A 164 3.03 -15.46 1.98
N VAL A 165 3.06 -15.32 3.30
CA VAL A 165 4.28 -15.40 4.10
C VAL A 165 4.21 -16.59 5.05
N ALA A 166 5.26 -17.40 5.08
CA ALA A 166 5.33 -18.51 6.03
C ALA A 166 5.48 -18.00 7.47
N ARG A 167 4.91 -18.74 8.42
CA ARG A 167 5.11 -18.49 9.85
C ARG A 167 6.59 -18.60 10.20
N GLY A 168 7.09 -17.69 11.03
CA GLY A 168 8.51 -17.62 11.37
C GLY A 168 9.41 -17.03 10.27
N ALA A 169 8.89 -16.77 9.07
CA ALA A 169 9.67 -16.16 8.00
C ALA A 169 9.77 -14.63 8.16
N THR A 170 10.65 -14.04 7.35
CA THR A 170 10.77 -12.58 7.24
C THR A 170 9.80 -12.07 6.18
N LEU A 171 9.00 -11.08 6.55
CA LEU A 171 8.21 -10.25 5.66
C LEU A 171 8.96 -8.93 5.44
N GLU A 172 9.24 -8.61 4.17
CA GLU A 172 9.81 -7.34 3.75
C GLU A 172 8.68 -6.44 3.22
N TYR A 173 8.71 -5.17 3.59
CA TYR A 173 7.93 -4.12 2.94
C TYR A 173 8.89 -3.11 2.31
N GLU A 174 8.82 -2.96 0.99
CA GLU A 174 9.45 -1.87 0.27
C GLU A 174 8.53 -0.64 0.31
N ILE A 175 9.07 0.50 0.74
CA ILE A 175 8.39 1.78 0.81
C ILE A 175 8.98 2.66 -0.28
N ARG A 176 8.19 3.01 -1.29
CA ARG A 176 8.60 3.79 -2.47
C ARG A 176 7.98 5.17 -2.40
N LEU A 177 8.81 6.20 -2.46
CA LEU A 177 8.42 7.60 -2.48
C LEU A 177 8.68 8.18 -3.86
N ALA A 178 7.75 9.01 -4.34
CA ALA A 178 7.93 9.81 -5.55
C ALA A 178 7.33 11.19 -5.34
N ASN A 179 8.04 12.24 -5.74
CA ASN A 179 7.55 13.61 -5.72
C ASN A 179 7.18 14.06 -7.13
N TYR A 180 5.90 14.24 -7.39
CA TYR A 180 5.35 14.70 -8.68
C TYR A 180 5.18 16.23 -8.73
N GLY A 181 5.38 16.91 -7.60
CA GLY A 181 5.23 18.35 -7.46
C GLY A 181 6.46 19.08 -7.99
N ARG A 182 6.30 20.38 -8.20
CA ARG A 182 7.40 21.28 -8.63
C ARG A 182 8.29 21.71 -7.47
N GLY A 183 7.77 21.62 -6.25
CA GLY A 183 8.49 21.88 -5.00
C GLY A 183 9.24 20.66 -4.48
N ALA A 184 10.17 20.89 -3.57
CA ALA A 184 10.79 19.82 -2.80
C ALA A 184 10.02 19.58 -1.49
N ALA A 185 9.82 18.31 -1.14
CA ALA A 185 9.42 17.96 0.22
C ALA A 185 10.68 17.99 1.10
N SER A 186 10.67 18.78 2.17
CA SER A 186 11.81 18.87 3.09
C SER A 186 11.94 17.62 3.95
N GLN A 187 10.82 16.94 4.23
CA GLN A 187 10.74 15.72 5.01
C GLN A 187 9.44 14.99 4.72
N THR A 188 9.46 13.66 4.63
CA THR A 188 8.26 12.81 4.59
C THR A 188 8.26 11.87 5.79
N THR A 189 7.18 11.83 6.56
CA THR A 189 7.00 10.92 7.70
C THR A 189 5.96 9.87 7.35
N VAL A 190 6.34 8.61 7.38
CA VAL A 190 5.49 7.44 7.13
C VAL A 190 5.19 6.76 8.45
N VAL A 191 3.91 6.57 8.76
CA VAL A 191 3.44 5.81 9.93
C VAL A 191 2.95 4.46 9.43
N PHE A 192 3.72 3.42 9.74
CA PHE A 192 3.47 2.06 9.29
C PHE A 192 2.78 1.28 10.41
N PRO A 193 1.51 0.85 10.25
CA PRO A 193 0.81 0.10 11.28
C PRO A 193 1.42 -1.29 11.44
N ILE A 194 1.47 -1.78 12.68
CA ILE A 194 1.92 -3.14 13.01
C ILE A 194 0.98 -3.77 14.03
N ASN A 195 0.84 -5.10 13.95
CA ASN A 195 0.21 -5.90 14.98
C ASN A 195 1.27 -6.78 15.66
N ARG A 196 1.65 -6.42 16.89
CA ARG A 196 2.68 -7.15 17.66
C ARG A 196 2.28 -8.58 18.02
N ALA A 197 0.99 -8.95 17.90
CA ALA A 197 0.56 -10.34 18.02
C ALA A 197 0.94 -11.18 16.78
N GLN A 198 1.14 -10.54 15.63
CA GLN A 198 1.44 -11.18 14.35
C GLN A 198 2.92 -11.10 13.96
N VAL A 199 3.60 -10.01 14.33
CA VAL A 199 4.98 -9.74 13.90
C VAL A 199 5.87 -9.24 15.03
N SER A 200 7.15 -9.59 14.95
CA SER A 200 8.22 -9.13 15.85
C SER A 200 9.51 -8.88 15.07
N GLN A 201 10.58 -8.53 15.78
CA GLN A 201 11.94 -8.33 15.22
C GLN A 201 11.97 -7.42 14.00
N PHE A 202 12.12 -6.12 14.24
CA PHE A 202 12.10 -5.11 13.19
C PHE A 202 13.52 -4.69 12.83
N SER A 203 13.79 -4.60 11.53
CA SER A 203 14.99 -3.95 11.01
C SER A 203 14.64 -3.15 9.75
N THR A 204 15.52 -2.24 9.36
CA THR A 204 15.28 -1.39 8.18
C THR A 204 16.53 -1.25 7.33
N SER A 205 16.35 -1.10 6.02
CA SER A 205 17.38 -0.63 5.09
C SER A 205 16.98 0.76 4.60
N LEU A 206 17.63 1.80 5.13
CA LEU A 206 17.36 3.21 4.85
C LEU A 206 18.65 3.93 4.47
N ASP A 207 18.57 5.00 3.68
CA ASP A 207 19.71 5.84 3.34
C ASP A 207 19.89 6.97 4.36
N SER A 208 20.71 6.72 5.39
CA SER A 208 20.99 7.71 6.43
C SER A 208 21.71 8.95 5.89
N LYS A 209 22.45 8.86 4.78
CA LYS A 209 23.11 10.03 4.15
C LYS A 209 22.08 10.92 3.48
N ALA A 210 20.99 10.34 3.00
CA ALA A 210 19.85 11.07 2.44
C ALA A 210 18.90 11.62 3.53
N GLY A 211 19.22 11.41 4.80
CA GLY A 211 18.43 11.86 5.95
C GLY A 211 17.28 10.93 6.32
N ASP A 212 17.33 9.66 5.92
CA ASP A 212 16.31 8.67 6.25
C ASP A 212 16.64 7.96 7.57
N TRP A 213 15.64 7.78 8.44
CA TRP A 213 15.82 7.14 9.75
C TRP A 213 14.50 6.64 10.33
N VAL A 214 14.59 5.70 11.28
CA VAL A 214 13.43 5.26 12.07
C VAL A 214 13.27 6.19 13.27
N ARG A 215 12.11 6.86 13.36
CA ARG A 215 11.81 7.81 14.42
C ARG A 215 11.33 7.16 15.70
N SER A 216 10.44 6.19 15.59
CA SER A 216 9.91 5.46 16.73
C SER A 216 9.41 4.09 16.31
N VAL A 217 9.45 3.16 17.26
CA VAL A 217 8.85 1.84 17.16
C VAL A 217 8.02 1.66 18.42
N ASP A 218 6.70 1.68 18.29
CA ASP A 218 5.77 1.53 19.41
C ASP A 218 4.98 0.21 19.31
N GLU A 219 3.95 0.04 20.13
CA GLU A 219 3.13 -1.19 20.14
C GLU A 219 2.28 -1.38 18.89
N LYS A 220 1.91 -0.30 18.20
CA LYS A 220 0.94 -0.30 17.10
C LYS A 220 1.50 0.21 15.78
N SER A 221 2.66 0.85 15.80
CA SER A 221 3.24 1.50 14.62
C SER A 221 4.76 1.59 14.64
N ILE A 222 5.31 1.77 13.44
CA ILE A 222 6.68 2.16 13.19
C ILE A 222 6.63 3.47 12.42
N THR A 223 7.25 4.51 12.97
CA THR A 223 7.35 5.81 12.28
C THR A 223 8.71 5.92 11.61
N ILE A 224 8.70 6.03 10.28
CA ILE A 224 9.90 6.18 9.45
C ILE A 224 9.90 7.59 8.88
N VAL A 225 11.05 8.25 8.93
CA VAL A 225 11.25 9.58 8.35
C VAL A 225 12.18 9.44 7.16
N PHE A 226 11.74 9.97 6.02
CA PHE A 226 12.56 10.19 4.84
C PHE A 226 12.97 11.66 4.79
N GLY A 227 14.22 11.92 4.45
CA GLY A 227 14.76 13.26 4.33
C GLY A 227 14.20 14.04 3.14
N LYS A 228 14.95 15.04 2.67
CA LYS A 228 14.54 15.89 1.56
C LYS A 228 14.31 15.07 0.29
N LEU A 229 13.19 15.30 -0.39
CA LEU A 229 12.82 14.70 -1.67
C LEU A 229 12.55 15.82 -2.69
N ASP A 230 13.50 16.04 -3.60
CA ASP A 230 13.40 17.06 -4.64
C ASP A 230 12.26 16.78 -5.64
N SER A 231 11.87 17.81 -6.40
CA SER A 231 10.89 17.69 -7.49
C SER A 231 11.30 16.61 -8.49
N GLY A 232 10.39 15.69 -8.81
CA GLY A 232 10.64 14.57 -9.73
C GLY A 232 11.50 13.44 -9.15
N ALA A 233 12.03 13.60 -7.94
CA ALA A 233 12.88 12.59 -7.32
C ALA A 233 12.06 11.38 -6.85
N ARG A 234 12.74 10.23 -6.82
CA ARG A 234 12.24 8.99 -6.24
C ARG A 234 13.19 8.52 -5.15
N ARG A 235 12.65 7.82 -4.15
CA ARG A 235 13.41 7.24 -3.05
C ARG A 235 12.75 5.95 -2.61
N SER A 236 13.54 5.00 -2.09
CA SER A 236 12.99 3.79 -1.48
C SER A 236 13.67 3.45 -0.17
N GLY A 237 12.93 2.79 0.71
CA GLY A 237 13.42 2.20 1.95
C GLY A 237 12.78 0.84 2.15
N LYS A 238 13.37 0.01 3.00
CA LYS A 238 12.82 -1.32 3.32
C LYS A 238 12.61 -1.48 4.81
N LEU A 239 11.50 -2.09 5.18
CA LEU A 239 11.16 -2.53 6.53
C LEU A 239 11.09 -4.05 6.54
N PHE A 240 11.84 -4.69 7.43
CA PHE A 240 11.81 -6.13 7.62
C PHE A 240 11.17 -6.44 8.97
N MET A 241 10.31 -7.46 9.00
CA MET A 241 9.65 -7.94 10.20
C MET A 241 9.58 -9.48 10.18
N ARG A 242 9.71 -10.12 11.33
CA ARG A 242 9.55 -11.57 11.46
C ARG A 242 8.11 -11.90 11.81
N VAL A 243 7.48 -12.75 11.00
CA VAL A 243 6.14 -13.27 11.24
C VAL A 243 6.19 -14.28 12.37
N HIS A 244 5.24 -14.23 13.29
CA HIS A 244 5.20 -15.13 14.42
C HIS A 244 4.99 -16.60 14.00
N ALA A 245 5.80 -17.49 14.57
CA ALA A 245 5.77 -18.93 14.25
C ALA A 245 4.50 -19.63 14.77
N ASN A 246 3.90 -19.09 15.83
CA ASN A 246 2.75 -19.66 16.54
C ASN A 246 1.39 -19.11 16.05
N LEU A 247 1.36 -18.39 14.93
CA LEU A 247 0.09 -17.93 14.37
C LEU A 247 -0.81 -19.13 14.01
N PRO A 248 -2.14 -19.00 14.23
CA PRO A 248 -3.07 -20.05 13.86
C PRO A 248 -2.97 -20.43 12.39
N LEU A 249 -3.16 -21.72 12.11
CA LEU A 249 -3.22 -22.20 10.74
C LEU A 249 -4.59 -21.95 10.12
N PRO A 250 -4.64 -21.68 8.81
CA PRO A 250 -5.90 -21.74 8.09
C PRO A 250 -6.49 -23.16 8.22
N SER A 251 -7.80 -23.24 8.41
CA SER A 251 -8.59 -24.47 8.40
C SER A 251 -9.97 -24.17 7.82
N PRO A 252 -10.80 -25.18 7.51
CA PRO A 252 -12.14 -24.93 6.96
C PRO A 252 -13.01 -24.01 7.83
N SER A 253 -12.78 -23.98 9.14
CA SER A 253 -13.49 -23.12 10.09
C SER A 253 -12.70 -21.85 10.48
N GLN A 254 -11.49 -21.68 9.98
CA GLN A 254 -10.61 -20.58 10.36
C GLN A 254 -9.92 -19.97 9.14
N PRO A 255 -10.24 -18.73 8.77
CA PRO A 255 -9.56 -18.07 7.66
C PRO A 255 -8.07 -17.89 7.99
N PRO A 256 -7.22 -17.77 6.96
CA PRO A 256 -5.81 -17.43 7.14
C PRO A 256 -5.67 -16.10 7.90
N VAL A 257 -4.61 -15.99 8.70
CA VAL A 257 -4.29 -14.73 9.37
C VAL A 257 -3.89 -13.70 8.31
N LEU A 258 -4.55 -12.55 8.34
CA LEU A 258 -4.25 -11.40 7.50
C LEU A 258 -3.30 -10.45 8.24
N ILE A 259 -2.13 -10.19 7.66
CA ILE A 259 -1.30 -9.03 8.03
C ILE A 259 -1.86 -7.85 7.23
N ASP A 260 -2.75 -7.11 7.88
CA ASP A 260 -3.46 -5.99 7.28
C ASP A 260 -2.63 -4.71 7.37
N THR A 261 -2.14 -4.25 6.22
CA THR A 261 -1.21 -3.12 6.16
C THR A 261 -1.73 -2.04 5.22
N ARG A 262 -1.99 -0.86 5.80
CA ARG A 262 -2.11 0.39 5.07
C ARG A 262 -1.46 1.51 5.85
N ALA A 263 -0.30 1.99 5.38
CA ALA A 263 0.40 3.08 6.04
C ALA A 263 -0.28 4.42 5.76
N SER A 264 0.04 5.41 6.59
CA SER A 264 -0.25 6.81 6.31
C SER A 264 1.06 7.58 6.21
N TYR A 265 1.04 8.72 5.52
CA TYR A 265 2.18 9.59 5.46
C TYR A 265 1.78 11.06 5.47
N THR A 266 2.72 11.88 5.93
CA THR A 266 2.67 13.33 5.81
C THR A 266 4.01 13.83 5.26
N PHE A 267 4.00 14.94 4.55
CA PHE A 267 5.22 15.60 4.11
C PHE A 267 5.14 17.09 4.41
N ARG A 268 6.31 17.70 4.59
CA ARG A 268 6.48 19.15 4.75
C ARG A 268 7.14 19.70 3.50
N ASP A 269 6.75 20.89 3.10
CA ASP A 269 7.38 21.65 2.01
C ASP A 269 7.43 23.15 2.39
N GLY A 270 7.84 24.00 1.45
CA GLY A 270 7.86 25.46 1.66
C GLY A 270 6.49 26.14 1.53
N ALA A 271 5.43 25.37 1.26
CA ALA A 271 4.06 25.85 1.14
C ALA A 271 3.25 25.39 2.37
N ASN A 272 2.39 24.38 2.23
CA ASN A 272 1.47 23.91 3.27
C ASN A 272 1.75 22.46 3.74
N GLY A 273 2.68 21.76 3.09
CA GLY A 273 2.82 20.31 3.21
C GLY A 273 1.62 19.55 2.67
N GLY A 274 1.51 18.27 3.05
CA GLY A 274 0.40 17.41 2.68
C GLY A 274 0.48 16.04 3.34
N GLY A 275 -0.45 15.16 3.01
CA GLY A 275 -0.46 13.80 3.52
C GLY A 275 -1.61 12.97 2.98
N GLN A 276 -1.44 11.66 2.98
CA GLN A 276 -2.43 10.71 2.48
C GLN A 276 -2.22 9.32 3.08
N ARG A 277 -3.14 8.39 2.78
CA ARG A 277 -2.92 6.95 2.98
C ARG A 277 -2.14 6.38 1.80
N THR A 278 -1.31 5.37 2.06
CA THR A 278 -0.69 4.56 0.99
C THR A 278 -1.73 3.64 0.34
N ASN A 279 -1.30 2.87 -0.65
CA ASN A 279 -2.06 1.73 -1.11
C ASN A 279 -2.24 0.70 0.01
N TRP A 280 -3.29 -0.11 -0.09
CA TRP A 280 -3.49 -1.27 0.76
C TRP A 280 -2.60 -2.43 0.29
N ALA A 281 -1.80 -2.99 1.19
CA ALA A 281 -0.86 -4.05 0.85
C ALA A 281 -0.82 -5.17 1.89
N PRO A 282 -1.95 -5.87 2.09
CA PRO A 282 -2.01 -6.99 3.01
C PRO A 282 -1.30 -8.22 2.46
N VAL A 283 -0.87 -9.08 3.39
CA VAL A 283 -0.25 -10.38 3.13
C VAL A 283 -0.94 -11.44 3.98
N LEU A 284 -1.18 -12.61 3.41
CA LEU A 284 -1.76 -13.75 4.12
C LEU A 284 -0.65 -14.57 4.77
N VAL A 285 -0.92 -15.15 5.94
CA VAL A 285 0.03 -16.06 6.61
C VAL A 285 -0.29 -17.50 6.23
N GLY A 286 0.66 -18.17 5.58
CA GLY A 286 0.51 -19.50 4.99
C GLY A 286 1.03 -20.64 5.87
N ASN A 287 0.64 -21.87 5.52
CA ASN A 287 1.08 -23.09 6.19
C ASN A 287 2.52 -23.46 5.82
N ASP A 288 2.82 -23.54 4.52
CA ASP A 288 3.97 -24.33 4.02
C ASP A 288 4.92 -23.56 3.08
N GLY A 289 4.80 -22.24 2.98
CA GLY A 289 5.70 -21.48 2.12
C GLY A 289 5.35 -20.00 2.02
N SER A 290 6.31 -19.26 1.47
CA SER A 290 6.14 -17.87 1.06
C SER A 290 5.91 -17.84 -0.45
N SER A 291 4.91 -17.10 -0.93
CA SER A 291 4.65 -16.95 -2.36
C SER A 291 4.43 -15.49 -2.74
N ASP A 292 4.96 -15.13 -3.90
CA ASP A 292 5.07 -13.77 -4.39
C ASP A 292 4.48 -13.69 -5.79
N ALA A 293 3.89 -12.54 -6.12
CA ALA A 293 3.51 -12.20 -7.48
C ALA A 293 4.00 -10.78 -7.78
N PRO A 294 4.47 -10.47 -9.01
CA PRO A 294 4.90 -9.14 -9.41
C PRO A 294 3.73 -8.18 -9.70
N TYR A 295 2.51 -8.53 -9.28
CA TYR A 295 1.27 -7.81 -9.52
C TYR A 295 0.32 -7.90 -8.32
N ILE A 296 -0.61 -6.95 -8.21
CA ILE A 296 -1.74 -7.02 -7.28
C ILE A 296 -2.86 -7.85 -7.89
N TRP A 297 -3.57 -8.60 -7.05
CA TRP A 297 -4.73 -9.35 -7.49
C TRP A 297 -5.90 -8.41 -7.80
N VAL A 298 -6.53 -8.67 -8.95
CA VAL A 298 -7.80 -8.04 -9.34
C VAL A 298 -8.85 -9.15 -9.36
N ARG A 299 -9.99 -8.91 -8.71
CA ARG A 299 -11.12 -9.82 -8.74
C ARG A 299 -11.91 -9.59 -10.02
N VAL A 300 -12.39 -10.66 -10.66
CA VAL A 300 -13.32 -10.60 -11.79
C VAL A 300 -14.63 -11.31 -11.46
N THR A 301 -15.77 -10.81 -11.93
CA THR A 301 -17.08 -11.48 -11.79
C THR A 301 -18.02 -11.13 -12.96
N PRO A 302 -18.61 -12.12 -13.66
CA PRO A 302 -18.19 -13.52 -13.68
C PRO A 302 -16.79 -13.66 -14.31
N ASP A 303 -16.05 -14.72 -13.97
CA ASP A 303 -14.74 -15.03 -14.57
C ASP A 303 -14.86 -15.71 -15.95
N ARG A 304 -16.07 -16.11 -16.35
CA ARG A 304 -16.35 -16.78 -17.62
C ARG A 304 -17.73 -16.44 -18.18
N GLY A 305 -17.88 -16.54 -19.50
CA GLY A 305 -19.17 -16.46 -20.18
C GLY A 305 -19.02 -16.34 -21.71
N PRO A 306 -20.12 -16.37 -22.48
CA PRO A 306 -20.07 -16.18 -23.92
C PRO A 306 -19.60 -14.76 -24.28
N ALA A 307 -19.19 -14.55 -25.54
CA ALA A 307 -18.92 -13.22 -26.06
C ALA A 307 -20.12 -12.28 -25.82
N GLY A 308 -19.86 -11.09 -25.26
CA GLY A 308 -20.89 -10.14 -24.84
C GLY A 308 -21.15 -10.12 -23.33
N THR A 309 -20.52 -11.02 -22.58
CA THR A 309 -20.55 -11.03 -21.12
C THR A 309 -19.95 -9.74 -20.55
N ARG A 310 -20.60 -9.19 -19.52
CA ARG A 310 -20.08 -8.04 -18.76
C ARG A 310 -19.26 -8.56 -17.57
N HIS A 311 -17.94 -8.47 -17.69
CA HIS A 311 -17.00 -8.81 -16.62
C HIS A 311 -16.76 -7.57 -15.75
N SER A 312 -17.12 -7.60 -14.47
CA SER A 312 -16.75 -6.57 -13.50
C SER A 312 -15.41 -6.92 -12.86
N PHE A 313 -14.51 -5.94 -12.80
CA PHE A 313 -13.18 -6.04 -12.23
C PHE A 313 -13.06 -5.13 -11.02
N PHE A 314 -12.56 -5.66 -9.90
CA PHE A 314 -12.46 -4.95 -8.64
C PHE A 314 -11.08 -5.11 -8.02
N THR A 315 -10.50 -4.01 -7.54
CA THR A 315 -9.34 -4.04 -6.64
C THR A 315 -9.33 -2.81 -5.75
N ASN A 316 -8.78 -2.93 -4.55
CA ASN A 316 -8.64 -1.85 -3.56
C ASN A 316 -7.17 -1.61 -3.17
N ARG A 317 -6.27 -1.95 -4.08
CA ARG A 317 -4.81 -2.01 -3.86
C ARG A 317 -4.04 -0.86 -4.52
N PHE A 318 -4.73 0.12 -5.10
CA PHE A 318 -4.11 1.30 -5.69
C PHE A 318 -3.99 2.43 -4.66
N LEU A 319 -3.21 3.47 -4.99
CA LEU A 319 -3.18 4.70 -4.20
C LEU A 319 -4.52 5.43 -4.31
N PRO A 320 -5.00 6.08 -3.24
CA PRO A 320 -6.24 6.84 -3.35
C PRO A 320 -6.14 7.97 -4.38
N GLY A 321 -7.18 8.15 -5.19
CA GLY A 321 -7.26 9.19 -6.22
C GLY A 321 -6.42 8.96 -7.47
N GLU A 322 -5.70 7.83 -7.61
CA GLU A 322 -4.82 7.64 -8.77
C GLU A 322 -5.56 7.21 -10.04
N THR A 323 -5.11 7.70 -11.20
CA THR A 323 -5.60 7.23 -12.51
C THR A 323 -5.04 5.84 -12.83
N VAL A 324 -5.89 4.97 -13.32
CA VAL A 324 -5.55 3.64 -13.82
C VAL A 324 -5.75 3.55 -15.33
N THR A 325 -4.75 3.01 -16.02
CA THR A 325 -4.81 2.68 -17.45
C THR A 325 -4.95 1.18 -17.63
N THR A 326 -5.68 0.73 -18.65
CA THR A 326 -5.91 -0.70 -18.88
C THR A 326 -5.57 -1.18 -20.28
N TRP A 327 -5.24 -2.45 -20.38
CA TRP A 327 -5.10 -3.20 -21.64
C TRP A 327 -5.49 -4.66 -21.41
N LEU A 328 -5.70 -5.40 -22.50
CA LEU A 328 -5.87 -6.84 -22.50
C LEU A 328 -4.59 -7.54 -22.96
N ASN A 329 -4.22 -8.59 -22.24
CA ASN A 329 -3.43 -9.66 -22.84
C ASN A 329 -4.43 -10.64 -23.47
N THR A 330 -4.40 -10.71 -24.80
CA THR A 330 -5.18 -11.65 -25.60
C THR A 330 -4.31 -12.87 -25.95
N PRO A 331 -4.90 -13.98 -26.42
CA PRO A 331 -4.13 -15.11 -26.94
C PRO A 331 -3.13 -14.76 -28.05
N TRP A 332 -3.30 -13.61 -28.71
CA TRP A 332 -2.49 -13.18 -29.85
C TRP A 332 -1.60 -11.97 -29.56
N GLY A 333 -1.60 -11.45 -28.34
CA GLY A 333 -0.79 -10.30 -27.95
C GLY A 333 -1.53 -9.26 -27.12
N VAL A 334 -0.95 -8.07 -27.01
CA VAL A 334 -1.45 -6.97 -26.18
C VAL A 334 -2.40 -6.07 -26.97
N GLN A 335 -3.58 -5.81 -26.42
CA GLN A 335 -4.58 -4.91 -26.99
C GLN A 335 -4.88 -3.76 -26.01
N PRO A 336 -4.57 -2.50 -26.35
CA PRO A 336 -4.92 -1.36 -25.50
C PRO A 336 -6.44 -1.22 -25.37
N LEU A 337 -6.91 -0.83 -24.18
CA LEU A 337 -8.32 -0.52 -23.94
C LEU A 337 -8.51 1.00 -23.78
N SER A 338 -9.66 1.49 -24.22
CA SER A 338 -10.15 2.83 -23.86
C SER A 338 -10.70 2.89 -22.43
N LEU A 339 -10.90 1.73 -21.79
CA LEU A 339 -11.34 1.58 -20.42
C LEU A 339 -10.31 2.19 -19.46
N ARG A 340 -10.73 3.18 -18.68
CA ARG A 340 -9.91 3.88 -17.68
C ARG A 340 -10.70 3.98 -16.39
N GLY A 341 -9.99 4.04 -15.27
CA GLY A 341 -10.57 4.25 -13.95
C GLY A 341 -9.77 5.26 -13.15
N THR A 342 -10.38 5.76 -12.09
CA THR A 342 -9.69 6.51 -11.03
C THR A 342 -9.98 5.81 -9.72
N ALA A 343 -8.94 5.52 -8.95
CA ALA A 343 -9.11 4.94 -7.63
C ALA A 343 -9.81 5.93 -6.70
N ASN A 344 -10.79 5.48 -5.92
CA ASN A 344 -11.48 6.37 -4.97
C ASN A 344 -10.59 6.72 -3.76
N GLY A 345 -11.15 7.39 -2.74
CA GLY A 345 -10.43 7.76 -1.51
C GLY A 345 -9.87 6.59 -0.69
N GLU A 346 -10.28 5.36 -1.00
CA GLU A 346 -9.79 4.14 -0.37
C GLU A 346 -8.85 3.31 -1.27
N GLY A 347 -8.54 3.80 -2.48
CA GLY A 347 -7.73 3.04 -3.44
C GLY A 347 -8.53 2.00 -4.25
N ILE A 348 -9.87 2.07 -4.19
CA ILE A 348 -10.78 1.16 -4.90
C ILE A 348 -10.94 1.58 -6.36
N VAL A 349 -10.77 0.62 -7.26
CA VAL A 349 -11.06 0.71 -8.69
C VAL A 349 -12.04 -0.39 -9.05
N GLU A 350 -13.15 0.01 -9.65
CA GLU A 350 -14.13 -0.89 -10.25
C GLU A 350 -14.29 -0.54 -11.73
N LEU A 351 -14.18 -1.55 -12.60
CA LEU A 351 -14.26 -1.41 -14.05
C LEU A 351 -15.12 -2.51 -14.64
N VAL A 352 -15.87 -2.19 -15.70
CA VAL A 352 -16.68 -3.20 -16.41
C VAL A 352 -16.24 -3.29 -17.86
N LEU A 353 -15.86 -4.49 -18.29
CA LEU A 353 -15.58 -4.81 -19.69
C LEU A 353 -16.74 -5.63 -20.27
N ASN A 354 -17.22 -5.22 -21.44
CA ASN A 354 -18.09 -6.07 -22.25
C ASN A 354 -17.22 -6.87 -23.22
N SER A 355 -17.29 -8.21 -23.19
CA SER A 355 -16.51 -9.10 -24.05
C SER A 355 -17.09 -9.26 -25.47
N ALA A 356 -18.04 -8.42 -25.89
CA ALA A 356 -18.59 -8.44 -27.24
C ALA A 356 -17.47 -8.28 -28.29
N GLY A 357 -17.45 -9.18 -29.27
CA GLY A 357 -16.44 -9.19 -30.34
C GLY A 357 -15.10 -9.81 -29.96
N LEU A 358 -14.90 -10.23 -28.70
CA LEU A 358 -13.78 -11.10 -28.34
C LEU A 358 -14.09 -12.53 -28.81
N ALA A 359 -13.09 -13.22 -29.36
CA ALA A 359 -13.24 -14.62 -29.69
C ALA A 359 -13.17 -15.48 -28.42
N ARG A 360 -13.51 -16.76 -28.56
CA ARG A 360 -13.29 -17.75 -27.51
C ARG A 360 -11.82 -17.80 -27.11
N GLY A 361 -11.53 -17.77 -25.82
CA GLY A 361 -10.17 -17.86 -25.30
C GLY A 361 -10.02 -17.37 -23.86
N THR A 362 -8.80 -17.49 -23.35
CA THR A 362 -8.39 -16.93 -22.05
C THR A 362 -7.78 -15.56 -22.26
N TYR A 363 -8.27 -14.58 -21.50
CA TYR A 363 -7.83 -13.20 -21.53
C TYR A 363 -7.33 -12.79 -20.16
N GLN A 364 -6.45 -11.79 -20.11
CA GLN A 364 -6.14 -11.08 -18.88
C GLN A 364 -6.41 -9.60 -19.08
N ILE A 365 -7.13 -8.99 -18.15
CA ILE A 365 -7.12 -7.53 -18.04
C ILE A 365 -5.95 -7.12 -17.15
N VAL A 366 -5.24 -6.09 -17.57
CA VAL A 366 -4.15 -5.49 -16.81
C VAL A 366 -4.50 -4.05 -16.49
N LEU A 367 -4.37 -3.68 -15.21
CA LEU A 367 -4.61 -2.35 -14.66
C LEU A 367 -3.26 -1.78 -14.22
N TYR A 368 -2.88 -0.59 -14.69
CA TYR A 368 -1.64 0.07 -14.29
C TYR A 368 -1.93 1.41 -13.59
N GLY A 369 -1.49 1.52 -12.34
CA GLY A 369 -1.59 2.74 -11.53
C GLY A 369 -0.53 3.75 -11.98
N GLN A 370 -0.97 4.88 -12.53
CA GLN A 370 -0.06 5.89 -13.10
C GLN A 370 0.80 6.58 -12.03
N ARG A 371 0.34 6.58 -10.77
CA ARG A 371 1.04 7.21 -9.65
C ARG A 371 1.80 6.19 -8.83
N SER A 372 1.17 5.06 -8.50
CA SER A 372 1.78 4.02 -7.67
C SER A 372 2.81 3.17 -8.42
N GLY A 373 2.67 3.05 -9.75
CA GLY A 373 3.39 2.09 -10.57
C GLY A 373 2.98 0.64 -10.33
N LEU A 374 1.89 0.39 -9.59
CA LEU A 374 1.39 -0.95 -9.35
C LEU A 374 0.70 -1.49 -10.60
N THR A 375 0.85 -2.79 -10.83
CA THR A 375 0.18 -3.51 -11.92
C THR A 375 -0.79 -4.51 -11.30
N GLY A 376 -2.07 -4.42 -11.63
CA GLY A 376 -3.10 -5.37 -11.25
C GLY A 376 -3.48 -6.28 -12.41
N VAL A 377 -3.70 -7.56 -12.14
CA VAL A 377 -4.02 -8.56 -13.18
C VAL A 377 -5.21 -9.40 -12.75
N ALA A 378 -6.13 -9.64 -13.69
CA ALA A 378 -7.21 -10.63 -13.56
C ALA A 378 -7.35 -11.42 -14.86
N SER A 379 -7.49 -12.74 -14.75
CA SER A 379 -7.79 -13.63 -15.88
C SER A 379 -9.30 -13.87 -16.00
N PHE A 380 -9.82 -13.95 -17.22
CA PHE A 380 -11.21 -14.35 -17.50
C PHE A 380 -11.30 -15.14 -18.81
N ILE A 381 -12.41 -15.86 -19.01
CA ILE A 381 -12.62 -16.77 -20.14
C ILE A 381 -13.82 -16.28 -20.98
N VAL A 382 -13.64 -16.24 -22.29
CA VAL A 382 -14.73 -16.11 -23.27
C VAL A 382 -14.97 -17.49 -23.87
N GLU A 383 -16.22 -17.98 -23.80
CA GLU A 383 -16.62 -19.35 -24.20
C GLU A 383 -17.05 -19.49 -25.67
#